data_AF-R9M4T8-F1
#
_entry.id   AF-R9M4T8-F1
#
_cell.length_a   1.000
_cell.length_b   1.000
_cell.length_c   1.000
_cell.angle_alpha   90.00
_cell.angle_beta   90.00
_cell.angle_gamma   90.00
#
_symmetry.space_group_name_H-M   'P 1'
#
loop_
_entity.id
_entity.type
_entity.pdbx_description
1 polymer ?
#
loop_
_entity_poly.entity_id
_entity_poly.type
_entity_poly.pdbx_seq_one_letter_code
_entity_poly.pdbx_strand_id
1 'polypeptide(L)'
;MKTMYIPKGQALNYDSLETEHLVVNGVLTVAHGLKAQTISGGGLVLAGTISADDFCVREIEAASVYCLRLAVKRVQAAEVFASESAAVSCYLCADYVSADRLAVALHEVGKIDAREVAVLAPKKRSLFRLLLASALRSLWMSLTQPRKREVRGAEYRQAEAVPPAQRPEAPRDEELERITAIFKLLRDSGYTLKIIPSMPEENAPVLNLSAGHIDCPAA
;
A
#
# COMPACT_ATOMS: atom_id res chain seq x y z
N MET A 1 -7.70 33.18 15.13
CA MET A 1 -6.74 32.13 14.78
C MET A 1 -6.83 30.97 15.76
N LYS A 2 -7.97 30.27 15.75
CA LYS A 2 -8.15 29.01 16.49
C LYS A 2 -7.80 27.87 15.55
N THR A 3 -6.56 27.42 15.60
CA THR A 3 -6.11 26.23 14.88
C THR A 3 -6.28 25.01 15.77
N MET A 4 -7.03 24.01 15.32
CA MET A 4 -7.16 22.73 16.00
C MET A 4 -6.30 21.68 15.28
N TYR A 5 -5.51 20.93 16.05
CA TYR A 5 -4.67 19.86 15.53
C TYR A 5 -5.06 18.52 16.16
N ILE A 6 -5.26 17.51 15.33
CA ILE A 6 -5.59 16.15 15.75
C ILE A 6 -4.44 15.23 15.33
N PRO A 7 -3.59 14.76 16.26
CA PRO A 7 -2.46 13.89 15.96
C PRO A 7 -2.90 12.52 15.46
N LYS A 8 -1.96 11.80 14.84
CA LYS A 8 -2.15 10.41 14.43
C LYS A 8 -2.41 9.53 15.65
N GLY A 9 -3.35 8.60 15.53
CA GLY A 9 -3.70 7.65 16.60
C GLY A 9 -4.64 8.21 17.67
N GLN A 10 -5.02 9.49 17.61
CA GLN A 10 -6.06 10.06 18.44
C GLN A 10 -7.39 10.09 17.69
N ALA A 11 -8.45 9.68 18.38
CA ALA A 11 -9.83 9.84 17.93
C ALA A 11 -10.51 10.89 18.82
N LEU A 12 -11.06 11.93 18.21
CA LEU A 12 -11.84 12.95 18.93
C LEU A 12 -13.28 12.93 18.45
N ASN A 13 -14.20 12.98 19.41
CA ASN A 13 -15.62 13.05 19.16
C ASN A 13 -16.17 14.38 19.66
N TYR A 14 -16.90 15.09 18.81
CA TYR A 14 -17.57 16.34 19.12
C TYR A 14 -19.00 16.30 18.61
N ASP A 15 -19.91 17.03 19.24
CA ASP A 15 -21.27 17.15 18.70
C ASP A 15 -21.32 18.12 17.52
N SER A 16 -20.71 19.30 17.69
CA SER A 16 -20.55 20.32 16.66
C SER A 16 -19.19 20.99 16.81
N LEU A 17 -18.49 21.22 15.70
CA LEU A 17 -17.15 21.80 15.70
C LEU A 17 -17.09 22.99 14.75
N GLU A 18 -16.72 24.16 15.28
CA GLU A 18 -16.49 25.38 14.51
C GLU A 18 -15.05 25.87 14.74
N THR A 19 -14.22 25.88 13.70
CA THR A 19 -12.79 26.23 13.78
C THR A 19 -12.33 26.91 12.49
N GLU A 20 -11.38 27.85 12.52
CA GLU A 20 -10.88 28.44 11.27
C GLU A 20 -10.00 27.43 10.49
N HIS A 21 -9.00 26.87 11.16
CA HIS A 21 -8.06 25.92 10.56
C HIS A 21 -8.05 24.61 11.33
N LEU A 22 -8.34 23.52 10.64
CA LEU A 22 -8.38 22.19 11.20
C LEU A 22 -7.36 21.30 10.49
N VAL A 23 -6.48 20.68 11.26
CA VAL A 23 -5.49 19.73 10.76
C VAL A 23 -5.76 18.35 11.35
N VAL A 24 -6.25 17.42 10.52
CA VAL A 24 -6.65 16.07 10.93
C VAL A 24 -5.68 15.02 10.41
N ASN A 25 -4.87 14.46 11.31
CA ASN A 25 -4.02 13.32 11.01
C ASN A 25 -4.49 12.01 11.66
N GLY A 26 -5.37 12.09 12.66
CA GLY A 26 -6.03 10.97 13.31
C GLY A 26 -7.44 10.70 12.76
N VAL A 27 -8.38 10.49 13.67
CA VAL A 27 -9.81 10.30 13.36
C VAL A 27 -10.60 11.42 14.04
N LEU A 28 -11.44 12.10 13.27
CA LEU A 28 -12.37 13.10 13.78
C LEU A 28 -13.79 12.62 13.52
N THR A 29 -14.58 12.52 14.58
CA THR A 29 -16.01 12.24 14.51
C THR A 29 -16.78 13.47 14.99
N VAL A 30 -17.69 13.98 14.17
CA VAL A 30 -18.57 15.09 14.52
C VAL A 30 -20.02 14.67 14.29
N ALA A 31 -20.83 14.59 15.33
CA ALA A 31 -22.18 14.04 15.21
C ALA A 31 -23.09 14.85 14.25
N HIS A 32 -23.01 16.18 14.33
CA HIS A 32 -23.87 17.08 13.56
C HIS A 32 -23.10 17.84 12.48
N GLY A 33 -22.49 18.97 12.83
CA GLY A 33 -21.97 19.93 11.88
C GLY A 33 -20.49 20.25 12.13
N LEU A 34 -19.71 20.17 11.05
CA LEU A 34 -18.33 20.64 11.03
C LEU A 34 -18.24 21.87 10.12
N LYS A 35 -17.94 23.03 10.72
CA LYS A 35 -17.65 24.25 9.96
C LYS A 35 -16.21 24.64 10.15
N ALA A 36 -15.48 24.76 9.05
CA ALA A 36 -14.17 25.36 9.07
C ALA A 36 -13.89 26.21 7.86
N GLN A 37 -12.81 26.98 7.87
CA GLN A 37 -12.34 27.68 6.68
C GLN A 37 -11.45 26.74 5.85
N THR A 38 -10.50 26.08 6.51
CA THR A 38 -9.58 25.15 5.87
C THR A 38 -9.46 23.88 6.67
N ILE A 39 -9.70 22.74 6.03
CA ILE A 39 -9.52 21.41 6.62
C ILE A 39 -8.43 20.69 5.83
N SER A 40 -7.36 20.29 6.52
CA SER A 40 -6.23 19.62 5.90
C SER A 40 -5.76 18.42 6.71
N GLY A 41 -5.08 17.48 6.09
CA GLY A 41 -4.36 16.43 6.80
C GLY A 41 -4.52 15.03 6.21
N GLY A 42 -3.86 14.06 6.84
CA GLY A 42 -3.81 12.68 6.36
C GLY A 42 -4.83 11.73 6.97
N GLY A 43 -5.75 12.23 7.80
CA GLY A 43 -6.67 11.45 8.62
C GLY A 43 -8.03 11.16 7.96
N LEU A 44 -8.96 10.70 8.81
CA LEU A 44 -10.36 10.43 8.47
C LEU A 44 -11.26 11.46 9.16
N VAL A 45 -12.21 12.02 8.41
CA VAL A 45 -13.22 12.93 8.94
C VAL A 45 -14.60 12.31 8.72
N LEU A 46 -15.30 12.07 9.82
CA LEU A 46 -16.67 11.57 9.89
C LEU A 46 -17.54 12.71 10.40
N ALA A 47 -18.50 13.19 9.62
CA ALA A 47 -19.43 14.20 10.11
C ALA A 47 -20.79 14.14 9.43
N GLY A 48 -21.86 14.60 10.09
CA GLY A 48 -23.18 14.72 9.44
C GLY A 48 -23.13 15.69 8.24
N THR A 49 -22.89 16.97 8.54
CA THR A 49 -22.74 18.03 7.54
C THR A 49 -21.39 18.68 7.66
N ILE A 50 -20.69 18.82 6.53
CA ILE A 50 -19.36 19.40 6.45
C ILE A 50 -19.43 20.67 5.59
N SER A 51 -18.93 21.79 6.11
CA SER A 51 -18.83 23.06 5.38
C SER A 51 -17.44 23.66 5.56
N ALA A 52 -16.64 23.72 4.51
CA ALA A 52 -15.38 24.49 4.51
C ALA A 52 -14.96 24.92 3.12
N ASP A 53 -14.16 25.98 3.03
CA ASP A 53 -13.73 26.53 1.74
C ASP A 53 -12.78 25.56 1.04
N ASP A 54 -11.71 25.16 1.73
CA ASP A 54 -10.66 24.27 1.21
C ASP A 54 -10.60 22.95 2.00
N PHE A 55 -10.77 21.83 1.30
CA PHE A 55 -10.62 20.47 1.84
C PHE A 55 -9.44 19.75 1.23
N CYS A 56 -8.44 19.44 2.04
CA CYS A 56 -7.26 18.67 1.67
C CYS A 56 -7.06 17.49 2.64
N VAL A 57 -7.99 16.53 2.64
CA VAL A 57 -7.99 15.38 3.57
C VAL A 57 -7.75 14.07 2.83
N ARG A 58 -7.39 12.99 3.52
CA ARG A 58 -7.28 11.67 2.90
C ARG A 58 -8.66 11.06 2.63
N GLU A 59 -9.53 10.99 3.63
CA GLU A 59 -10.80 10.26 3.57
C GLU A 59 -11.90 11.07 4.28
N ILE A 60 -13.06 11.18 3.63
CA ILE A 60 -14.22 11.91 4.13
C ILE A 60 -15.43 10.99 4.04
N GLU A 61 -16.14 10.90 5.15
CA GLU A 61 -17.44 10.24 5.27
C GLU A 61 -18.43 11.24 5.86
N ALA A 62 -19.45 11.60 5.09
CA ALA A 62 -20.47 12.53 5.55
C ALA A 62 -21.83 12.31 4.92
N ALA A 63 -22.89 12.92 5.47
CA ALA A 63 -24.16 12.96 4.76
C ALA A 63 -24.10 13.98 3.62
N SER A 64 -23.61 15.19 3.92
CA SER A 64 -23.53 16.29 2.96
C SER A 64 -22.21 17.05 3.10
N VAL A 65 -21.53 17.32 1.98
CA VAL A 65 -20.27 18.07 1.94
C VAL A 65 -20.44 19.34 1.09
N TYR A 66 -20.14 20.49 1.68
CA TYR A 66 -20.17 21.80 1.05
C TYR A 66 -18.77 22.40 1.05
N CYS A 67 -18.28 22.77 -0.14
CA CYS A 67 -16.96 23.36 -0.28
C CYS A 67 -16.79 24.25 -1.50
N LEU A 68 -15.71 25.04 -1.51
CA LEU A 68 -15.24 25.73 -2.72
C LEU A 68 -14.28 24.80 -3.49
N ARG A 69 -13.31 24.22 -2.78
CA ARG A 69 -12.28 23.33 -3.34
C ARG A 69 -12.16 22.04 -2.54
N LEU A 70 -12.36 20.92 -3.20
CA LEU A 70 -12.22 19.58 -2.64
C LEU A 70 -11.00 18.89 -3.26
N ALA A 71 -10.04 18.45 -2.45
CA ALA A 71 -8.85 17.71 -2.86
C ALA A 71 -8.63 16.51 -1.93
N VAL A 72 -9.27 15.39 -2.26
CA VAL A 72 -9.38 14.24 -1.36
C VAL A 72 -8.97 12.95 -2.05
N LYS A 73 -8.56 11.91 -1.31
CA LYS A 73 -8.35 10.59 -1.91
C LYS A 73 -9.65 9.82 -2.04
N ARG A 74 -10.44 9.77 -0.98
CA ARG A 74 -11.69 9.04 -0.91
C ARG A 74 -12.81 9.89 -0.33
N VAL A 75 -13.95 9.90 -0.99
CA VAL A 75 -15.13 10.63 -0.55
C VAL A 75 -16.32 9.68 -0.61
N GLN A 76 -17.03 9.58 0.51
CA GLN A 76 -18.29 8.89 0.62
C GLN A 76 -19.28 9.84 1.27
N ALA A 77 -20.21 10.38 0.47
CA ALA A 77 -21.26 11.23 0.98
C ALA A 77 -22.50 11.15 0.11
N ALA A 78 -23.70 11.35 0.67
CA ALA A 78 -24.92 11.34 -0.15
C ALA A 78 -24.91 12.52 -1.14
N GLU A 79 -24.51 13.71 -0.67
CA GLU A 79 -24.46 14.92 -1.49
C GLU A 79 -23.10 15.62 -1.38
N VAL A 80 -22.52 15.99 -2.53
CA VAL A 80 -21.25 16.72 -2.61
C VAL A 80 -21.42 17.98 -3.47
N PHE A 81 -21.23 19.13 -2.84
CA PHE A 81 -21.28 20.45 -3.48
C PHE A 81 -19.89 21.09 -3.43
N ALA A 82 -19.31 21.34 -4.61
CA ALA A 82 -18.02 22.00 -4.76
C ALA A 82 -18.10 23.16 -5.75
N SER A 83 -18.17 24.40 -5.28
CA SER A 83 -18.44 25.55 -6.14
C SER A 83 -17.40 25.78 -7.24
N GLU A 84 -16.11 25.58 -6.96
CA GLU A 84 -15.05 25.77 -7.97
C GLU A 84 -14.52 24.44 -8.50
N SER A 85 -14.03 23.57 -7.61
CA SER A 85 -13.35 22.34 -8.04
C SER A 85 -13.47 21.20 -7.04
N ALA A 86 -13.65 19.99 -7.56
CA ALA A 86 -13.59 18.76 -6.82
C ALA A 86 -12.63 17.78 -7.47
N ALA A 87 -11.52 17.48 -6.80
CA ALA A 87 -10.50 16.53 -7.21
C ALA A 87 -10.47 15.35 -6.23
N VAL A 88 -10.96 14.20 -6.69
CA VAL A 88 -10.97 12.94 -5.93
C VAL A 88 -10.06 11.92 -6.61
N SER A 89 -8.93 11.63 -5.97
CA SER A 89 -7.84 10.89 -6.62
C SER A 89 -7.99 9.37 -6.60
N CYS A 90 -8.83 8.78 -5.73
CA CYS A 90 -9.01 7.34 -5.67
C CYS A 90 -10.45 6.92 -5.93
N TYR A 91 -11.42 7.38 -5.13
CA TYR A 91 -12.81 6.91 -5.20
C TYR A 91 -13.80 7.95 -4.70
N LEU A 92 -14.86 8.20 -5.46
CA LEU A 92 -15.99 9.07 -5.10
C LEU A 92 -17.29 8.25 -5.11
N CYS A 93 -18.02 8.23 -4.00
CA CYS A 93 -19.36 7.68 -3.91
C CYS A 93 -20.33 8.77 -3.44
N ALA A 94 -21.32 9.07 -4.27
CA ALA A 94 -22.38 10.03 -3.91
C ALA A 94 -23.65 9.86 -4.75
N ASP A 95 -24.81 10.21 -4.19
CA ASP A 95 -26.06 10.19 -4.96
C ASP A 95 -26.14 11.41 -5.88
N TYR A 96 -25.66 12.56 -5.40
CA TYR A 96 -25.65 13.82 -6.13
C TYR A 96 -24.33 14.57 -5.97
N VAL A 97 -23.76 15.00 -7.10
CA VAL A 97 -22.53 15.82 -7.14
C VAL A 97 -22.76 17.03 -8.01
N SER A 98 -22.57 18.22 -7.44
CA SER A 98 -22.52 19.46 -8.21
C SER A 98 -21.14 20.12 -8.09
N ALA A 99 -20.46 20.33 -9.21
CA ALA A 99 -19.19 21.03 -9.20
C ALA A 99 -18.89 21.74 -10.52
N ASP A 100 -18.19 22.88 -10.51
CA ASP A 100 -17.75 23.49 -11.77
C ASP A 100 -16.73 22.58 -12.49
N ARG A 101 -15.69 22.14 -11.77
CA ARG A 101 -14.68 21.21 -12.27
C ARG A 101 -14.58 19.96 -11.42
N LEU A 102 -14.95 18.81 -11.96
CA LEU A 102 -14.89 17.52 -11.27
C LEU A 102 -13.79 16.63 -11.88
N ALA A 103 -12.72 16.39 -11.14
CA ALA A 103 -11.67 15.44 -11.47
C ALA A 103 -11.77 14.19 -10.60
N VAL A 104 -12.04 13.03 -11.18
CA VAL A 104 -12.27 11.77 -10.44
C VAL A 104 -11.52 10.62 -11.06
N ALA A 105 -10.93 9.74 -10.25
CA ALA A 105 -10.36 8.49 -10.75
C ALA A 105 -11.44 7.41 -10.96
N LEU A 106 -12.08 6.99 -9.87
CA LEU A 106 -13.23 6.08 -9.87
C LEU A 106 -14.40 6.81 -9.23
N HIS A 107 -15.59 6.66 -9.80
CA HIS A 107 -16.80 7.31 -9.30
C HIS A 107 -18.01 6.38 -9.42
N GLU A 108 -18.77 6.26 -8.33
CA GLU A 108 -20.12 5.70 -8.29
C GLU A 108 -21.04 6.85 -7.91
N VAL A 109 -21.53 7.57 -8.93
CA VAL A 109 -22.38 8.74 -8.71
C VAL A 109 -23.73 8.57 -9.40
N GLY A 110 -24.81 8.87 -8.68
CA GLY A 110 -26.17 8.82 -9.23
C GLY A 110 -26.41 9.91 -10.28
N LYS A 111 -26.27 11.18 -9.89
CA LYS A 111 -26.41 12.35 -10.76
C LYS A 111 -25.23 13.30 -10.63
N ILE A 112 -24.63 13.69 -11.75
CA ILE A 112 -23.51 14.64 -11.82
C ILE A 112 -23.97 15.89 -12.57
N ASP A 113 -24.01 17.01 -11.85
CA ASP A 113 -24.27 18.34 -12.41
C ASP A 113 -22.95 19.14 -12.40
N ALA A 114 -22.09 18.91 -13.41
CA ALA A 114 -20.78 19.56 -13.52
C ALA A 114 -20.48 20.13 -14.91
N ARG A 115 -19.74 21.25 -14.97
CA ARG A 115 -19.37 21.88 -16.25
C ARG A 115 -18.24 21.15 -16.96
N GLU A 116 -17.22 20.74 -16.21
CA GLU A 116 -16.08 20.00 -16.71
C GLU A 116 -15.87 18.73 -15.87
N VAL A 117 -15.84 17.56 -16.50
CA VAL A 117 -15.56 16.28 -15.83
C VAL A 117 -14.30 15.65 -16.43
N ALA A 118 -13.27 15.46 -15.60
CA ALA A 118 -12.00 14.87 -15.99
C ALA A 118 -11.79 13.53 -15.26
N VAL A 119 -11.77 12.43 -16.02
CA VAL A 119 -11.47 11.12 -15.45
C VAL A 119 -9.95 10.92 -15.39
N LEU A 120 -9.41 10.80 -14.17
CA LEU A 120 -7.99 10.59 -13.94
C LEU A 120 -7.63 9.14 -14.29
N ALA A 121 -6.78 8.96 -15.30
CA ALA A 121 -6.23 7.64 -15.60
C ALA A 121 -5.35 7.16 -14.43
N PRO A 122 -5.43 5.87 -14.03
CA PRO A 122 -4.62 5.34 -12.95
C PRO A 122 -3.13 5.49 -13.28
N LYS A 123 -2.39 6.17 -12.38
CA LYS A 123 -0.96 6.42 -12.58
C LYS A 123 -0.18 5.10 -12.50
N LYS A 124 0.20 4.55 -13.67
CA LYS A 124 1.11 3.41 -13.77
C LYS A 124 2.48 3.81 -13.20
N ARG A 125 2.77 3.44 -11.95
CA ARG A 125 4.12 3.54 -11.39
C ARG A 125 4.95 2.43 -12.01
N SER A 126 5.68 2.74 -13.08
CA SER A 126 6.57 1.78 -13.73
C SER A 126 7.70 1.38 -12.77
N LEU A 127 7.69 0.10 -12.34
CA LEU A 127 8.72 -0.49 -11.47
C LEU A 127 10.12 -0.33 -12.06
N PHE A 128 10.24 -0.33 -13.39
CA PHE A 128 11.51 -0.08 -14.08
C PHE A 128 12.13 1.26 -13.71
N ARG A 129 11.35 2.33 -13.56
CA ARG A 129 11.89 3.64 -13.18
C ARG A 129 12.40 3.66 -11.74
N LEU A 130 11.73 2.94 -10.83
CA LEU A 130 12.16 2.80 -9.44
C LEU A 130 13.42 1.93 -9.34
N LEU A 131 13.46 0.82 -10.08
CA LEU A 131 14.65 -0.05 -10.16
C LEU A 131 15.83 0.71 -10.74
N LEU A 132 15.64 1.42 -11.86
CA LEU A 132 16.70 2.23 -12.47
C LEU A 132 17.21 3.30 -11.50
N ALA A 133 16.32 4.05 -10.84
CA ALA A 133 16.72 5.05 -9.84
C ALA A 133 17.51 4.43 -8.66
N SER A 134 17.12 3.24 -8.20
CA SER A 134 17.84 2.53 -7.15
C SER A 134 19.22 2.04 -7.59
N ALA A 135 19.34 1.53 -8.82
CA ALA A 135 20.61 1.09 -9.40
C ALA A 135 21.56 2.27 -9.61
N LEU A 136 21.06 3.41 -10.12
CA LEU A 136 21.85 4.63 -10.22
C LEU A 136 22.29 5.15 -8.85
N ARG A 137 21.42 5.11 -7.84
CA ARG A 137 21.79 5.52 -6.48
C ARG A 137 22.83 4.59 -5.87
N SER A 138 22.70 3.28 -6.05
CA SER A 138 23.70 2.30 -5.62
C SER A 138 25.05 2.52 -6.32
N LEU A 139 25.03 2.73 -7.64
CA LEU A 139 26.22 3.02 -8.43
C LEU A 139 26.87 4.33 -7.98
N TRP A 140 26.08 5.37 -7.73
CA TRP A 140 26.60 6.66 -7.29
C TRP A 140 27.21 6.59 -5.89
N MET A 141 26.60 5.84 -4.97
CA MET A 141 27.17 5.56 -3.65
C MET A 141 28.44 4.70 -3.76
N SER A 142 28.50 3.74 -4.70
CA SER A 142 29.70 2.94 -4.97
C SER A 142 30.84 3.79 -5.54
N LEU A 143 30.55 4.77 -6.39
CA LEU A 143 31.55 5.61 -7.04
C LEU A 143 32.13 6.67 -6.08
N THR A 144 31.35 7.08 -5.09
CA THR A 144 31.72 8.13 -4.11
C THR A 144 32.17 7.56 -2.76
N GLN A 145 32.20 6.23 -2.59
CA GLN A 145 32.78 5.63 -1.41
C GLN A 145 34.30 5.92 -1.38
N PRO A 146 34.82 6.58 -0.33
CA PRO A 146 36.27 6.63 -0.13
C PRO A 146 36.74 5.20 0.11
N ARG A 147 37.68 4.74 -0.72
CA ARG A 147 38.29 3.41 -0.66
C ARG A 147 38.94 3.22 0.72
N LYS A 148 38.19 2.74 1.72
CA LYS A 148 38.71 2.45 3.06
C LYS A 148 39.37 1.07 3.05
N ARG A 149 40.70 1.13 2.91
CA ARG A 149 41.73 0.47 3.72
C ARG A 149 41.51 -1.02 4.03
N GLU A 150 42.33 -1.84 3.36
CA GLU A 150 42.80 -3.19 3.70
C GLU A 150 42.17 -3.86 4.92
N VAL A 151 41.42 -4.93 4.66
CA VAL A 151 41.06 -5.93 5.68
C VAL A 151 42.32 -6.73 5.98
N ARG A 152 42.95 -6.41 7.11
CA ARG A 152 43.96 -7.25 7.77
C ARG A 152 43.33 -8.63 8.02
N GLY A 153 43.99 -9.68 7.54
CA GLY A 153 43.48 -11.05 7.57
C GLY A 153 42.99 -11.47 8.94
N ALA A 154 41.72 -11.87 9.01
CA ALA A 154 41.24 -12.67 10.12
C ALA A 154 41.76 -14.09 9.90
N GLU A 155 42.71 -14.53 10.72
CA GLU A 155 43.10 -15.93 10.84
C GLU A 155 41.90 -16.73 11.32
N TYR A 156 41.35 -17.56 10.44
CA TYR A 156 40.43 -18.62 10.83
C TYR A 156 41.23 -19.68 11.59
N ARG A 157 40.93 -19.88 12.87
CA ARG A 157 41.45 -21.02 13.63
C ARG A 157 40.76 -22.27 13.10
N GLN A 158 41.51 -23.12 12.39
CA GLN A 158 41.02 -24.39 11.88
C GLN A 158 40.50 -25.24 13.06
N ALA A 159 39.24 -25.66 12.98
CA ALA A 159 38.75 -26.75 13.80
C ALA A 159 39.43 -28.05 13.36
N GLU A 160 39.83 -28.84 14.35
CA GLU A 160 40.66 -30.03 14.26
C GLU A 160 40.20 -31.05 13.21
N ALA A 161 41.19 -31.67 12.55
CA ALA A 161 41.02 -32.68 11.52
C ALA A 161 40.42 -33.97 12.10
N VAL A 162 39.24 -34.36 11.61
CA VAL A 162 38.71 -35.73 11.75
C VAL A 162 39.11 -36.53 10.49
N PRO A 163 39.56 -37.80 10.60
CA PRO A 163 40.21 -38.52 9.51
C PRO A 163 39.28 -38.86 8.33
N PRO A 164 39.82 -39.09 7.12
CA PRO A 164 39.05 -39.15 5.90
C PRO A 164 38.51 -40.56 5.64
N ALA A 165 37.22 -40.66 5.33
CA ALA A 165 36.69 -41.83 4.63
C ALA A 165 35.40 -41.50 3.87
N GLN A 166 35.49 -41.72 2.54
CA GLN A 166 34.43 -42.11 1.60
C GLN A 166 33.80 -41.01 0.71
N ARG A 167 34.35 -40.97 -0.54
CA ARG A 167 33.76 -40.74 -1.88
C ARG A 167 32.87 -39.50 -2.13
N PRO A 168 33.01 -38.83 -3.30
CA PRO A 168 32.22 -37.65 -3.63
C PRO A 168 30.77 -38.05 -3.93
N GLU A 169 29.86 -37.70 -3.04
CA GLU A 169 28.44 -37.63 -3.36
C GLU A 169 28.14 -36.31 -4.08
N ALA A 170 27.21 -36.37 -5.03
CA ALA A 170 26.79 -35.32 -5.96
C ALA A 170 26.59 -33.93 -5.31
N PRO A 171 26.69 -32.82 -6.07
CA PRO A 171 26.44 -31.48 -5.55
C PRO A 171 25.07 -31.44 -4.87
N ARG A 172 25.07 -31.19 -3.56
CA ARG A 172 23.84 -31.06 -2.78
C ARG A 172 23.26 -29.68 -3.05
N ASP A 173 22.06 -29.64 -3.59
CA ASP A 173 21.38 -28.39 -3.90
C ASP A 173 20.94 -27.69 -2.60
N GLU A 174 21.74 -26.74 -2.11
CA GLU A 174 21.45 -25.95 -0.90
C GLU A 174 20.08 -25.25 -0.98
N GLU A 175 19.65 -24.90 -2.19
CA GLU A 175 18.33 -24.31 -2.44
C GLU A 175 17.21 -25.33 -2.21
N LEU A 176 17.40 -26.59 -2.60
CA LEU A 176 16.44 -27.66 -2.40
C LEU A 176 16.28 -28.00 -0.92
N GLU A 177 17.39 -28.02 -0.16
CA GLU A 177 17.35 -28.21 1.29
C GLU A 177 16.61 -27.07 1.99
N ARG A 178 16.85 -25.83 1.55
CA ARG A 178 16.16 -24.64 2.08
C ARG A 178 14.66 -24.70 1.80
N ILE A 179 14.26 -25.07 0.59
CA ILE A 179 12.84 -25.21 0.19
C ILE A 179 12.18 -26.34 1.00
N THR A 180 12.88 -27.46 1.19
CA THR A 180 12.40 -28.60 1.98
C THR A 180 12.19 -28.22 3.44
N ALA A 181 13.10 -27.44 4.03
CA ALA A 181 12.99 -26.95 5.40
C ALA A 181 11.77 -26.03 5.59
N ILE A 182 11.55 -25.10 4.66
CA ILE A 182 10.38 -24.20 4.66
C ILE A 182 9.09 -25.03 4.57
N PHE A 183 9.07 -26.05 3.71
CA PHE A 183 7.90 -26.88 3.52
C PHE A 183 7.52 -27.68 4.78
N LYS A 184 8.52 -28.20 5.50
CA LYS A 184 8.32 -28.86 6.80
C LYS A 184 7.73 -27.89 7.84
N LEU A 185 8.30 -26.69 7.96
CA LEU A 185 7.80 -25.66 8.88
C LEU A 185 6.35 -25.26 8.61
N LEU A 186 5.97 -25.14 7.33
CA LEU A 186 4.59 -24.82 6.93
C LEU A 186 3.62 -25.95 7.26
N ARG A 187 4.03 -27.21 7.10
CA ARG A 187 3.20 -28.36 7.48
C ARG A 187 3.00 -28.46 8.99
N ASP A 188 4.06 -28.26 9.77
CA ASP A 188 3.99 -28.28 11.24
C ASP A 188 3.11 -27.14 11.78
N SER A 189 3.00 -26.04 11.05
CA SER A 189 2.10 -24.92 11.35
C SER A 189 0.68 -25.08 10.77
N GLY A 190 0.35 -26.25 10.22
CA GLY A 190 -1.02 -26.61 9.78
C GLY A 190 -1.38 -26.19 8.35
N TYR A 191 -0.43 -25.72 7.54
CA TYR A 191 -0.66 -25.36 6.14
C TYR A 191 -0.54 -26.59 5.22
N THR A 192 -1.48 -26.73 4.28
CA THR A 192 -1.48 -27.79 3.26
C THR A 192 -1.37 -27.16 1.87
N LEU A 193 -0.43 -27.63 1.04
CA LEU A 193 -0.31 -27.13 -0.33
C LEU A 193 -1.52 -27.56 -1.16
N LYS A 194 -2.17 -26.57 -1.79
CA LYS A 194 -3.23 -26.79 -2.78
C LYS A 194 -2.63 -26.57 -4.16
N ILE A 195 -2.46 -27.66 -4.91
CA ILE A 195 -2.04 -27.57 -6.33
C ILE A 195 -3.25 -27.05 -7.10
N ILE A 196 -3.11 -25.90 -7.75
CA ILE A 196 -4.15 -25.33 -8.62
C ILE A 196 -4.02 -26.04 -9.98
N PRO A 197 -5.08 -26.71 -10.47
CA PRO A 197 -4.98 -27.59 -11.63
C PRO A 197 -5.05 -26.75 -12.90
N SER A 198 -3.90 -26.31 -13.39
CA SER A 198 -3.77 -25.68 -14.72
C SER A 198 -2.79 -26.41 -15.62
N MET A 199 -2.40 -27.64 -15.28
CA MET A 199 -1.53 -28.51 -16.10
C MET A 199 -2.14 -29.91 -16.17
N PRO A 200 -2.17 -30.55 -17.36
CA PRO A 200 -2.73 -31.89 -17.54
C PRO A 200 -1.98 -32.90 -16.65
N GLU A 201 -2.74 -33.78 -15.99
CA GLU A 201 -2.24 -34.76 -14.99
C GLU A 201 -1.10 -35.66 -15.50
N GLU A 202 -0.98 -35.79 -16.82
CA GLU A 202 0.04 -36.61 -17.48
C GLU A 202 1.48 -36.11 -17.28
N ASN A 203 1.66 -34.85 -16.85
CA ASN A 203 2.97 -34.24 -16.59
C ASN A 203 3.19 -33.83 -15.13
N ALA A 204 2.34 -34.30 -14.21
CA ALA A 204 2.52 -34.02 -12.79
C ALA A 204 3.71 -34.83 -12.23
N PRO A 205 4.73 -34.20 -11.64
CA PRO A 205 5.85 -34.94 -11.06
C PRO A 205 5.38 -35.76 -9.86
N VAL A 206 5.63 -37.07 -9.91
CA VAL A 206 5.31 -37.99 -8.82
C VAL A 206 6.40 -37.84 -7.75
N LEU A 207 6.03 -37.29 -6.59
CA LEU A 207 6.97 -37.05 -5.50
C LEU A 207 7.06 -38.29 -4.59
N ASN A 208 8.08 -39.12 -4.79
CA ASN A 208 8.39 -40.23 -3.89
C ASN A 208 9.19 -39.76 -2.66
N LEU A 209 8.48 -39.40 -1.59
CA LEU A 209 9.02 -38.83 -0.35
C LEU A 209 9.91 -39.77 0.48
N SER A 210 9.99 -41.05 0.13
CA SER A 210 10.87 -42.03 0.79
C SER A 210 12.32 -42.00 0.28
N ALA A 211 12.56 -41.46 -0.91
CA ALA A 211 13.87 -41.54 -1.58
C ALA A 211 14.54 -40.18 -1.85
N GLY A 212 13.87 -39.05 -1.58
CA GLY A 212 14.46 -37.72 -1.77
C GLY A 212 14.82 -37.38 -3.22
N HIS A 213 14.22 -38.07 -4.20
CA HIS A 213 14.41 -37.81 -5.64
C HIS A 213 13.06 -37.53 -6.30
N ILE A 214 13.08 -36.68 -7.35
CA ILE A 214 11.91 -36.35 -8.17
C ILE A 214 12.04 -37.14 -9.47
N ASP A 215 11.15 -38.08 -9.71
CA ASP A 215 11.10 -38.82 -10.96
C ASP A 215 10.22 -38.06 -11.95
N CYS A 216 10.83 -37.39 -12.91
CA CYS A 216 10.11 -36.88 -14.07
C CYS A 216 9.77 -38.04 -15.01
N PRO A 217 8.53 -38.16 -15.53
CA PRO A 217 8.23 -39.15 -16.55
C PRO A 217 9.09 -38.89 -17.80
N ALA A 218 9.64 -39.97 -18.37
CA ALA A 218 10.32 -39.91 -19.67
C ALA A 218 9.30 -39.57 -20.77
N ALA A 219 9.72 -38.73 -21.71
CA ALA A 219 8.93 -38.26 -22.85
C ALA A 219 8.40 -39.39 -23.75
#